data_AF-A0A0Q8IMA9-F1
#
_entry.id   AF-A0A0Q8IMA9-F1
#
_cell.length_a   1.000
_cell.length_b   1.000
_cell.length_c   1.000
_cell.angle_alpha   90.00
_cell.angle_beta   90.00
_cell.angle_gamma   90.00
#
_symmetry.space_group_name_H-M   'P 1'
#
loop_
_entity.id
_entity.type
_entity.pdbx_description
1 polymer ?
#
loop_
_entity_poly.entity_id
_entity_poly.type
_entity_poly.pdbx_seq_one_letter_code
_entity_poly.pdbx_strand_id
1 'polypeptide(L)' 'MQFPRTVIHHEPDNTQCACGCQLQRIGEDVSEKLDYTPGVFTVEQHVRGKWACRQCETLIQAPAPNLQ' A
#
# COMPACT_ATOMS: atom_id res chain seq x y z
N MET A 1 -20.41 -11.18 1.90
CA MET A 1 -20.84 -10.54 0.63
C MET A 1 -19.59 -10.10 -0.10
N GLN A 2 -19.52 -10.29 -1.42
CA GLN A 2 -18.34 -9.95 -2.21
C GLN A 2 -18.74 -8.93 -3.27
N PHE A 3 -18.18 -7.72 -3.19
CA PHE A 3 -18.41 -6.64 -4.14
C PHE A 3 -17.26 -6.59 -5.16
N PRO A 4 -17.51 -6.06 -6.38
CA PRO A 4 -16.43 -5.73 -7.32
C PRO A 4 -15.39 -4.84 -6.64
N ARG A 5 -14.11 -5.15 -6.87
CA ARG A 5 -12.99 -4.46 -6.23
C ARG A 5 -12.09 -3.82 -7.27
N THR A 6 -11.70 -2.58 -7.01
CA THR A 6 -10.58 -1.91 -7.68
C THR A 6 -9.41 -1.91 -6.71
N VAL A 7 -8.29 -2.52 -7.09
CA VAL A 7 -7.10 -2.59 -6.24
C VAL A 7 -6.12 -1.50 -6.67
N ILE A 8 -5.70 -0.68 -5.71
CA ILE A 8 -4.74 0.41 -5.91
C ILE A 8 -3.49 0.11 -5.11
N HIS A 9 -2.37 -0.12 -5.81
CA HIS A 9 -1.08 -0.40 -5.18
C HIS A 9 -0.32 0.89 -4.91
N HIS A 10 0.20 1.02 -3.70
CA HIS A 10 1.06 2.12 -3.26
C HIS A 10 2.41 1.56 -2.86
N GLU A 11 3.38 1.70 -3.75
CA GLU A 11 4.74 1.24 -3.56
C GLU A 11 5.68 2.46 -3.52
N PRO A 12 6.85 2.36 -2.88
CA PRO A 12 7.86 3.41 -2.96
C PRO A 12 8.34 3.63 -4.41
N ASP A 13 8.66 4.87 -4.77
CA ASP A 13 9.18 5.20 -6.11
C ASP A 13 10.50 4.49 -6.43
N ASN A 14 11.29 4.18 -5.39
CA ASN A 14 12.53 3.43 -5.51
C ASN A 14 12.62 2.37 -4.40
N THR A 15 13.12 1.19 -4.77
CA THR A 15 13.38 0.07 -3.85
C THR A 15 14.87 -0.08 -3.51
N GLN A 16 15.69 0.94 -3.78
CA GLN A 16 17.07 1.02 -3.32
C GLN A 16 17.15 1.87 -2.05
N CYS A 17 17.79 1.33 -1.01
CA CYS A 17 18.08 2.07 0.20
C CYS A 17 19.19 3.10 -0.06
N ALA A 18 19.24 4.16 0.75
CA ALA A 18 20.33 5.13 0.73
C ALA A 18 21.73 4.51 0.96
N CYS A 19 21.81 3.34 1.60
CA CYS A 19 23.07 2.59 1.74
C CYS A 19 23.47 1.79 0.48
N GLY A 20 22.66 1.81 -0.57
CA GLY A 20 22.89 1.09 -1.83
C GLY A 20 22.28 -0.32 -1.88
N CYS A 21 21.82 -0.87 -0.76
CA CYS A 21 21.16 -2.19 -0.73
C CYS A 21 19.79 -2.18 -1.40
N GLN A 22 19.43 -3.32 -1.99
CA GLN A 22 18.06 -3.59 -2.43
C GLN A 22 17.15 -3.77 -1.20
N LEU A 23 16.06 -3.00 -1.15
CA LEU A 23 15.01 -3.18 -0.15
C LEU A 23 14.25 -4.47 -0.41
N GLN A 24 13.81 -5.10 0.68
CA GLN A 24 12.97 -6.30 0.62
C GLN A 24 11.54 -5.95 1.04
N ARG A 25 10.56 -6.42 0.28
CA ARG A 25 9.16 -6.36 0.68
C ARG A 25 8.97 -7.31 1.86
N ILE A 26 8.54 -6.77 3.00
CA ILE A 26 8.37 -7.53 4.25
C ILE A 26 6.90 -7.66 4.67
N GLY A 27 5.99 -6.96 4.00
CA GLY A 27 4.56 -7.01 4.28
C GLY A 27 3.81 -5.94 3.51
N GLU A 28 2.56 -5.74 3.89
CA GLU A 28 1.70 -4.69 3.34
C GLU A 28 0.64 -4.27 4.37
N ASP A 29 0.18 -3.03 4.27
CA ASP A 29 -1.05 -2.56 4.90
C ASP A 29 -2.17 -2.53 3.86
N VAL A 30 -3.35 -3.05 4.22
CA VAL A 30 -4.53 -3.04 3.35
C VAL A 30 -5.62 -2.20 4.00
N SER A 31 -6.14 -1.22 3.28
CA SER A 31 -7.30 -0.42 3.69
C SER A 31 -8.37 -0.45 2.61
N GLU A 32 -9.61 -0.68 3.02
CA GLU A 32 -10.75 -0.76 2.11
C GLU A 32 -11.70 0.41 2.35
N LYS A 33 -12.24 0.93 1.26
CA LYS A 33 -13.34 1.89 1.25
C LYS A 33 -14.50 1.28 0.47
N LEU A 34 -15.68 1.25 1.09
CA LEU A 34 -16.91 0.85 0.42
C LEU A 34 -17.53 2.10 -0.21
N ASP A 35 -17.65 2.08 -1.53
CA ASP A 35 -18.33 3.11 -2.30
C ASP A 35 -19.72 2.62 -2.70
N TYR A 36 -20.67 3.56 -2.71
CA TYR A 36 -22.04 3.31 -3.11
C TYR A 36 -22.47 4.31 -4.18
N THR A 37 -22.82 3.77 -5.34
CA THR A 37 -23.62 4.45 -6.36
C THR A 37 -24.98 3.78 -6.36
N PRO A 38 -26.11 4.49 -6.55
CA PRO A 38 -27.44 3.88 -6.47
C PRO A 38 -27.55 2.54 -7.23
N GLY A 39 -27.80 1.46 -6.48
CA GLY A 39 -27.91 0.08 -7.01
C GLY A 39 -26.59 -0.70 -7.15
N VAL A 40 -25.44 -0.10 -6.86
CA VAL A 40 -24.11 -0.72 -7.03
C VAL A 40 -23.21 -0.38 -5.84
N PHE A 41 -22.68 -1.43 -5.20
CA PHE A 41 -21.59 -1.32 -4.24
C PHE A 41 -20.27 -1.72 -4.89
N THR A 42 -19.23 -0.95 -4.65
CA THR A 42 -17.85 -1.25 -5.07
C THR A 42 -16.90 -1.08 -3.90
N VAL A 43 -15.79 -1.81 -3.91
CA VAL A 43 -14.73 -1.66 -2.92
C VAL A 43 -13.50 -1.06 -3.60
N GLU A 44 -13.02 0.07 -3.10
CA GLU A 44 -11.70 0.58 -3.41
C GLU A 44 -10.73 0.03 -2.35
N GLN A 45 -9.83 -0.86 -2.76
CA GLN A 45 -8.86 -1.51 -1.88
C GLN A 45 -7.48 -0.94 -2.13
N HIS A 46 -6.91 -0.27 -1.12
CA HIS A 46 -5.54 0.23 -1.18
C HIS A 46 -4.60 -0.79 -0.53
N VAL A 47 -3.58 -1.21 -1.27
CA VAL A 47 -2.50 -2.07 -0.79
C VAL A 47 -1.22 -1.26 -0.74
N ARG A 48 -0.64 -1.07 0.46
CA ARG A 48 0.59 -0.30 0.67
C ARG A 48 1.73 -1.23 1.04
N GLY A 49 2.77 -1.31 0.21
CA GLY A 49 3.90 -2.19 0.48
C GLY A 49 4.78 -1.67 1.61
N LYS A 50 5.18 -2.57 2.52
CA LYS A 50 6.21 -2.36 3.54
C LYS A 50 7.53 -2.90 3.05
N TRP A 51 8.54 -2.03 2.97
CA TRP A 51 9.86 -2.36 2.44
C TRP A 51 10.91 -2.11 3.51
N ALA A 52 11.81 -3.06 3.73
CA ALA A 52 12.86 -2.92 4.72
C ALA A 52 14.25 -3.08 4.11
N CYS A 53 15.17 -2.25 4.58
CA CYS A 53 16.60 -2.49 4.47
C CYS A 53 17.05 -3.26 5.71
N ARG A 54 17.49 -4.51 5.56
CA ARG A 54 18.02 -5.29 6.69
C ARG A 54 19.33 -4.73 7.24
N GLN A 55 20.10 -4.01 6.42
CA GLN A 55 21.39 -3.47 6.83
C GLN A 55 21.28 -2.16 7.61
N CYS A 56 20.30 -1.33 7.27
CA CYS A 56 20.05 -0.06 7.94
C CYS A 56 18.91 -0.12 8.96
N GLU A 57 18.27 -1.29 9.10
CA GLU A 57 17.06 -1.50 9.92
C GLU A 57 15.97 -0.46 9.62
N THR A 58 15.91 0.02 8.37
CA THR A 58 15.02 1.09 7.94
C THR A 58 13.78 0.52 7.27
N LEU A 59 12.61 1.01 7.67
CA LEU A 59 11.32 0.71 7.07
C LEU A 59 10.86 1.87 6.18
N ILE A 60 10.51 1.55 4.93
CA ILE A 60 9.94 2.47 3.95
C ILE A 60 8.56 1.95 3.54
N GLN A 61 7.58 2.85 3.54
CA GLN A 61 6.22 2.58 3.07
C GLN A 61 5.68 3.86 2.42
N ALA A 62 4.89 3.72 1.36
CA ALA A 62 4.21 4.85 0.75
C ALA A 62 3.27 5.53 1.79
N PRO A 63 3.23 6.87 1.86
CA PRO A 63 2.41 7.57 2.85
C PRO A 63 0.93 7.19 2.69
N ALA A 64 0.22 7.12 3.81
CA ALA A 64 -1.24 7.04 3.78
C ALA A 64 -1.81 8.42 3.40
N PRO A 65 -2.93 8.50 2.66
CA PRO A 65 -3.63 9.75 2.48
C PRO A 65 -4.05 10.27 3.86
N ASN A 66 -3.79 11.55 4.13
CA ASN A 66 -4.34 12.21 5.32
C ASN A 66 -5.85 12.29 5.14
N LEU A 67 -6.59 11.50 5.90
CA LEU A 67 -8.02 11.69 6.09
C LEU A 67 -8.17 12.90 7.01
N GLN A 68 -8.53 14.06 6.45
CA GLN A 68 -9.04 15.21 7.20
C GLN A 68 -10.54 15.07 7.39
#